data_AF-A0A5N9CZW8-F1
#
_entry.id   AF-A0A5N9CZW8-F1
#
_cell.length_a   1.000
_cell.length_b   1.000
_cell.length_c   1.000
_cell.angle_alpha   90.00
_cell.angle_beta   90.00
_cell.angle_gamma   90.00
#
_symmetry.space_group_name_H-M   'P 1'
#
loop_
_entity.id
_entity.type
_entity.pdbx_description
1 polymer ?
#
loop_
_entity_poly.entity_id
_entity_poly.type
_entity_poly.pdbx_seq_one_letter_code
_entity_poly.pdbx_strand_id
1 'polypeptide(L)'
;MVPLLELADPEVQVEIHLSDRRLFPIWDKVQAGDRLSGAEGVTLLDSDDISGVGRMADFAKKRVTGDKVYFVLNRHVNPTNICVLSCKFCDFAKKPGDEDAYEMTVEEILDHVDDDIHEIHIVGGHHPTWPFEYYVEMIRAIHEKNPKLQIKAFTASEIDYFQRRWKVTPEESLAILKEAGLQSMPGGGAEVFSPRVHKILLPGKANGDRWADIHKIAHRMGIPTNCTLLYGHIETFEERVDHL
;
A
#
# COMPACT_ATOMS: atom_id res chain seq x y z
N MET A 1 -1.85 19.27 3.69
CA MET A 1 -2.81 18.28 3.19
C MET A 1 -4.17 18.91 3.33
N VAL A 2 -4.77 19.40 2.24
CA VAL A 2 -6.14 19.93 2.26
C VAL A 2 -7.05 18.74 2.60
N PRO A 3 -7.94 18.82 3.60
CA PRO A 3 -8.91 17.77 3.84
C PRO A 3 -9.67 17.50 2.53
N LEU A 4 -9.70 16.24 2.07
CA LEU A 4 -10.42 15.82 0.85
C LEU A 4 -11.90 16.26 0.82
N LEU A 5 -12.44 16.69 1.97
CA LEU A 5 -13.79 17.20 2.16
C LEU A 5 -14.01 18.64 1.67
N GLU A 6 -12.97 19.46 1.46
CA GLU A 6 -13.14 20.87 1.06
C GLU A 6 -13.36 21.07 -0.46
N LEU A 7 -13.34 20.00 -1.27
CA LEU A 7 -13.46 20.08 -2.74
C LEU A 7 -14.82 19.61 -3.28
N ALA A 8 -15.78 19.27 -2.42
CA ALA A 8 -17.09 18.77 -2.86
C ALA A 8 -17.95 19.89 -3.48
N ASP A 9 -18.23 19.76 -4.78
CA ASP A 9 -19.27 20.54 -5.46
C ASP A 9 -20.66 20.08 -4.95
N PRO A 10 -21.44 20.96 -4.30
CA PRO A 10 -22.72 20.60 -3.70
C PRO A 10 -23.86 20.41 -4.71
N GLU A 11 -23.69 20.76 -6.00
CA GLU A 11 -24.81 20.82 -6.95
C GLU A 11 -25.07 19.53 -7.76
N VAL A 12 -24.31 18.46 -7.54
CA VAL A 12 -24.58 17.19 -8.23
C VAL A 12 -25.78 16.49 -7.58
N GLN A 13 -26.98 16.62 -8.16
CA GLN A 13 -28.13 15.76 -7.85
C GLN A 13 -28.19 14.62 -8.87
N VAL A 14 -28.02 13.38 -8.41
CA VAL A 14 -28.12 12.18 -9.24
C VAL A 14 -29.26 11.33 -8.74
N GLU A 15 -30.25 11.08 -9.60
CA GLU A 15 -31.27 10.07 -9.35
C GLU A 15 -30.65 8.69 -9.63
N ILE A 16 -30.55 7.86 -8.59
CA ILE A 16 -30.02 6.50 -8.71
C ILE A 16 -31.13 5.48 -8.46
N HIS A 17 -31.14 4.42 -9.26
CA HIS A 17 -32.04 3.29 -9.05
C HIS A 17 -31.33 2.28 -8.14
N LEU A 18 -31.91 2.03 -6.97
CA LEU A 18 -31.45 1.03 -6.01
C LEU A 18 -32.49 -0.09 -5.93
N SER A 19 -32.07 -1.30 -6.29
CA SER A 19 -32.84 -2.53 -6.14
C SER A 19 -32.70 -3.14 -4.74
N ASP A 20 -31.58 -2.93 -4.05
CA ASP A 20 -31.40 -3.34 -2.66
C ASP A 20 -31.87 -2.23 -1.72
N ARG A 21 -32.97 -2.50 -1.00
CA ARG A 21 -33.60 -1.51 -0.11
C ARG A 21 -32.73 -1.13 1.09
N ARG A 22 -31.75 -1.97 1.46
CA ARG A 22 -30.81 -1.67 2.54
C ARG A 22 -29.90 -0.50 2.18
N LEU A 23 -29.74 -0.19 0.89
CA LEU A 23 -28.86 0.87 0.39
C LEU A 23 -29.45 2.28 0.50
N PHE A 24 -30.77 2.45 0.57
CA PHE A 24 -31.40 3.78 0.68
C PHE A 24 -30.84 4.63 1.84
N PRO A 25 -30.83 4.16 3.11
CA PRO A 25 -30.29 4.96 4.21
C PRO A 25 -28.77 5.21 4.09
N ILE A 26 -28.03 4.33 3.40
CA ILE A 26 -26.59 4.52 3.15
C ILE A 26 -26.39 5.60 2.09
N TRP A 27 -27.25 5.62 1.06
CA TRP A 27 -27.22 6.63 0.01
C TRP A 27 -27.47 8.04 0.57
N ASP A 28 -28.44 8.20 1.47
CA ASP A 28 -28.69 9.49 2.14
C ASP A 28 -27.42 10.04 2.81
N LYS A 29 -26.66 9.17 3.50
CA LYS A 29 -25.38 9.52 4.12
C LYS A 29 -24.29 9.86 3.10
N VAL A 30 -24.18 9.07 2.02
CA VAL A 30 -23.22 9.35 0.94
C VAL A 30 -23.52 10.72 0.30
N GLN A 31 -24.79 11.06 0.10
CA GLN A 31 -25.21 12.37 -0.39
C GLN A 31 -24.92 13.50 0.60
N ALA A 32 -25.06 13.26 1.90
CA ALA A 32 -24.69 14.21 2.95
C ALA A 32 -23.16 14.37 3.11
N GLY A 33 -22.37 13.40 2.62
CA GLY A 33 -20.92 13.34 2.86
C GLY A 33 -20.57 12.80 4.25
N ASP A 34 -21.50 12.09 4.89
CA ASP A 34 -21.32 11.53 6.23
C ASP A 34 -20.44 10.28 6.22
N ARG A 35 -19.68 10.08 7.30
CA ARG A 35 -18.89 8.86 7.49
C ARG A 35 -19.81 7.65 7.70
N LEU A 36 -19.60 6.62 6.88
CA LEU A 36 -20.28 5.33 7.02
C LEU A 36 -19.73 4.55 8.21
N SER A 37 -20.61 3.78 8.86
CA SER A 37 -20.26 2.84 9.91
C SER A 37 -19.80 1.49 9.34
N GLY A 38 -19.15 0.67 10.17
CA GLY A 38 -18.73 -0.67 9.75
C GLY A 38 -19.89 -1.57 9.31
N ALA A 39 -21.03 -1.53 10.00
CA ALA A 39 -22.21 -2.31 9.61
C ALA A 39 -22.76 -1.90 8.23
N GLU A 40 -22.70 -0.61 7.91
CA GLU A 40 -23.08 -0.09 6.59
C GLU A 40 -22.06 -0.52 5.52
N GLY A 41 -20.76 -0.52 5.85
CA GLY A 41 -19.71 -1.06 4.98
C GLY A 41 -19.94 -2.54 4.65
N VAL A 42 -20.29 -3.36 5.64
CA VAL A 42 -20.61 -4.78 5.42
C VAL A 42 -21.86 -4.93 4.55
N THR A 43 -22.88 -4.10 4.79
CA THR A 43 -24.10 -4.09 3.95
C THR A 43 -23.79 -3.76 2.49
N LEU A 44 -22.86 -2.84 2.23
CA LEU A 44 -22.40 -2.52 0.86
C LEU A 44 -21.70 -3.70 0.20
N LEU A 45 -20.81 -4.40 0.92
CA LEU A 45 -20.09 -5.56 0.40
C LEU A 45 -20.99 -6.79 0.17
N ASP A 46 -22.07 -6.91 0.93
CA ASP A 46 -23.06 -8.00 0.87
C ASP A 46 -24.22 -7.72 -0.11
N SER A 47 -24.20 -6.59 -0.84
CA SER A 47 -25.27 -6.25 -1.76
C SER A 47 -25.04 -6.83 -3.16
N ASP A 48 -26.06 -7.52 -3.71
CA ASP A 48 -26.08 -7.94 -5.11
C ASP A 48 -26.37 -6.77 -6.08
N ASP A 49 -26.74 -5.60 -5.57
CA ASP A 49 -26.98 -4.39 -6.36
C ASP A 49 -25.68 -3.66 -6.71
N ILE A 50 -24.82 -4.34 -7.47
CA ILE A 50 -23.51 -3.84 -7.91
C ILE A 50 -23.65 -2.51 -8.67
N SER A 51 -24.73 -2.35 -9.44
CA SER A 51 -24.99 -1.11 -10.19
C SER A 51 -25.33 0.06 -9.26
N GLY A 52 -26.14 -0.18 -8.23
CA GLY A 52 -26.46 0.79 -7.18
C GLY A 52 -25.20 1.21 -6.41
N VAL A 53 -24.45 0.24 -5.88
CA VAL A 53 -23.19 0.49 -5.15
C VAL A 53 -22.18 1.23 -6.02
N GLY A 54 -22.03 0.83 -7.29
CA GLY A 54 -21.14 1.48 -8.26
C GLY A 54 -21.51 2.95 -8.52
N ARG A 55 -22.80 3.28 -8.62
CA ARG A 55 -23.26 4.67 -8.78
C ARG A 55 -23.03 5.51 -7.52
N MET A 56 -23.24 4.94 -6.35
CA MET A 56 -22.94 5.60 -5.06
C MET A 56 -21.43 5.92 -4.96
N ALA A 57 -20.58 4.99 -5.38
CA ALA A 57 -19.13 5.16 -5.40
C ALA A 57 -18.68 6.22 -6.44
N ASP A 58 -19.23 6.21 -7.66
CA ASP A 58 -18.94 7.23 -8.69
C ASP A 58 -19.30 8.63 -8.20
N PHE A 59 -20.46 8.77 -7.57
CA PHE A 59 -20.88 10.02 -6.95
C PHE A 59 -19.89 10.53 -5.90
N ALA A 60 -19.48 9.66 -4.96
CA ALA A 60 -18.50 10.00 -3.94
C ALA A 60 -17.15 10.39 -4.56
N LYS A 61 -16.68 9.66 -5.59
CA LYS A 61 -15.42 9.94 -6.30
C LYS A 61 -15.46 11.30 -7.02
N LYS A 62 -16.56 11.62 -7.71
CA LYS A 62 -16.72 12.86 -8.47
C LYS A 62 -16.72 14.09 -7.58
N ARG A 63 -17.23 14.00 -6.35
CA ARG A 63 -17.09 15.08 -5.37
C ARG A 63 -15.65 15.39 -4.99
N VAL A 64 -14.75 14.42 -5.07
CA VAL A 64 -13.34 14.61 -4.70
C VAL A 64 -12.49 15.05 -5.90
N THR A 65 -12.66 14.40 -7.04
CA THR A 65 -11.74 14.54 -8.19
C THR A 65 -12.44 14.96 -9.48
N GLY A 66 -13.76 15.14 -9.48
CA GLY A 66 -14.56 15.29 -10.70
C GLY A 66 -14.32 14.11 -11.64
N ASP A 67 -14.17 14.42 -12.94
CA ASP A 67 -13.88 13.43 -13.98
C ASP A 67 -12.37 13.14 -14.15
N LYS A 68 -11.49 13.71 -13.31
CA LYS A 68 -10.04 13.51 -13.45
C LYS A 68 -9.66 12.05 -13.16
N VAL A 69 -8.73 11.54 -13.96
CA VAL A 69 -8.08 10.25 -13.77
C VAL A 69 -6.58 10.49 -13.65
N TYR A 70 -5.98 9.97 -12.59
CA TYR A 70 -4.56 10.14 -12.30
C TYR A 70 -3.82 8.83 -12.60
N PHE A 71 -2.65 8.93 -13.20
CA PHE A 71 -1.77 7.80 -13.48
C PHE A 71 -0.31 8.24 -13.30
N VAL A 72 0.57 7.26 -13.15
CA VAL A 72 2.02 7.47 -13.10
C VAL A 72 2.69 6.46 -14.02
N LEU A 73 3.61 6.94 -14.85
CA LEU A 73 4.52 6.06 -15.61
C LEU A 73 5.59 5.58 -14.64
N ASN A 74 5.40 4.37 -14.11
CA ASN A 74 6.26 3.78 -13.11
C ASN A 74 6.99 2.56 -13.64
N ARG A 75 8.17 2.30 -13.07
CA ARG A 75 8.88 1.02 -13.18
C ARG A 75 8.83 0.31 -11.85
N HIS A 76 8.23 -0.87 -11.82
CA HIS A 76 8.24 -1.74 -10.65
C HIS A 76 9.45 -2.69 -10.73
N VAL A 77 10.30 -2.68 -9.73
CA VAL A 77 11.49 -3.54 -9.64
C VAL A 77 11.45 -4.30 -8.33
N ASN A 78 11.69 -5.61 -8.40
CA ASN A 78 11.80 -6.47 -7.24
C ASN A 78 13.26 -6.91 -7.12
N PRO A 79 14.06 -6.32 -6.21
CA PRO A 79 15.50 -6.63 -6.13
C PRO A 79 15.82 -8.09 -5.83
N THR A 80 14.89 -8.81 -5.20
CA THR A 80 15.06 -10.23 -4.87
C THR A 80 13.71 -10.86 -4.56
N ASN A 81 13.57 -12.14 -4.89
CA ASN A 81 12.47 -13.00 -4.45
C ASN A 81 12.87 -13.91 -3.27
N ILE A 82 14.06 -13.74 -2.69
CA ILE A 82 14.55 -14.47 -1.52
C ILE A 82 14.01 -13.81 -0.27
N CYS A 83 13.36 -14.57 0.61
CA CYS A 83 12.74 -14.02 1.81
C CYS A 83 12.83 -14.96 3.00
N VAL A 84 13.06 -14.40 4.18
CA VAL A 84 12.97 -15.15 5.45
C VAL A 84 11.53 -15.55 5.79
N LEU A 85 10.52 -14.85 5.27
CA LEU A 85 9.11 -15.18 5.44
C LEU A 85 8.69 -16.28 4.45
N SER A 86 7.53 -16.88 4.71
CA SER A 86 6.89 -17.87 3.84
C SER A 86 5.38 -17.60 3.79
N CYS A 87 5.00 -16.43 3.27
CA CYS A 87 3.61 -16.04 3.12
C CYS A 87 2.93 -16.97 2.10
N LYS A 88 1.73 -17.49 2.40
CA LYS A 88 1.12 -18.59 1.62
C LYS A 88 0.66 -18.23 0.21
N PHE A 89 0.56 -16.94 -0.10
CA PHE A 89 0.11 -16.42 -1.39
C PHE A 89 1.22 -15.68 -2.15
N CYS A 90 2.43 -15.61 -1.58
CA CYS A 90 3.50 -14.77 -2.10
C CYS A 90 4.53 -15.61 -2.84
N ASP A 91 4.85 -15.19 -4.07
CA ASP A 91 5.84 -15.86 -4.90
C ASP A 91 7.29 -15.57 -4.44
N PHE A 92 7.50 -14.64 -3.51
CA PHE A 92 8.82 -14.25 -2.99
C PHE A 92 9.25 -15.07 -1.77
N ALA A 93 8.76 -16.29 -1.60
CA ALA A 93 9.09 -17.16 -0.48
C ALA A 93 10.31 -18.07 -0.74
N LYS A 94 11.15 -17.74 -1.73
CA LYS A 94 12.32 -18.54 -2.10
C LYS A 94 13.40 -18.48 -1.02
N LYS A 95 14.15 -19.56 -0.87
CA LYS A 95 15.31 -19.67 0.01
C LYS A 95 16.59 -19.63 -0.82
N PRO A 96 17.73 -19.21 -0.21
CA PRO A 96 19.01 -19.27 -0.89
C PRO A 96 19.28 -20.66 -1.45
N GLY A 97 19.52 -20.75 -2.76
CA GLY A 97 19.76 -22.02 -3.46
C GLY A 97 18.52 -22.68 -4.09
N ASP A 98 17.31 -22.13 -3.92
CA ASP A 98 16.16 -22.57 -4.71
C ASP A 98 16.38 -22.26 -6.21
N GLU A 99 15.83 -23.09 -7.09
CA GLU A 99 16.05 -23.01 -8.56
C GLU A 99 15.69 -21.64 -9.15
N ASP A 100 14.59 -21.03 -8.68
CA ASP A 100 14.13 -19.72 -9.16
C ASP A 100 14.57 -18.56 -8.25
N ALA A 101 15.46 -18.80 -7.28
CA ALA A 101 15.94 -17.74 -6.39
C ALA A 101 16.82 -16.76 -7.17
N TYR A 102 16.56 -15.46 -7.00
CA TYR A 102 17.39 -14.42 -7.58
C TYR A 102 17.60 -13.26 -6.59
N GLU A 103 18.72 -12.59 -6.78
CA GLU A 103 19.06 -11.34 -6.12
C GLU A 103 19.79 -10.46 -7.14
N MET A 104 19.31 -9.23 -7.32
CA MET A 104 19.86 -8.28 -8.28
C MET A 104 20.99 -7.48 -7.64
N THR A 105 22.02 -7.14 -8.40
CA THR A 105 23.02 -6.13 -8.00
C THR A 105 22.45 -4.71 -8.11
N VAL A 106 23.10 -3.72 -7.50
CA VAL A 106 22.70 -2.31 -7.65
C VAL A 106 22.79 -1.89 -9.12
N GLU A 107 23.81 -2.34 -9.86
CA GLU A 107 23.96 -2.06 -11.29
C GLU A 107 22.79 -2.61 -12.12
N GLU A 108 22.35 -3.84 -11.86
CA GLU A 108 21.18 -4.43 -12.52
C GLU A 108 19.89 -3.66 -12.19
N ILE A 109 19.76 -3.15 -10.95
CA ILE A 109 18.62 -2.28 -10.57
C ILE A 109 18.68 -0.95 -11.33
N LEU A 110 19.88 -0.39 -11.50
CA LEU A 110 20.06 0.84 -12.26
C LEU A 110 19.69 0.67 -13.74
N ASP A 111 19.83 -0.51 -14.34
CA ASP A 111 19.39 -0.75 -15.73
C ASP A 111 17.89 -0.53 -15.94
N HIS A 112 17.10 -0.54 -14.85
CA HIS A 112 15.67 -0.20 -14.87
C HIS A 112 15.37 1.30 -14.69
N VAL A 113 16.39 2.13 -14.44
CA VAL A 113 16.27 3.58 -14.33
C VAL A 113 16.52 4.20 -15.70
N ASP A 114 15.42 4.63 -16.34
CA ASP A 114 15.40 5.33 -17.62
C ASP A 114 14.80 6.76 -17.45
N ASP A 115 14.94 7.60 -18.49
CA ASP A 115 14.49 9.00 -18.46
C ASP A 115 12.97 9.16 -18.72
N ASP A 116 12.28 8.11 -19.16
CA ASP A 116 10.87 8.15 -19.56
C ASP A 116 9.91 7.84 -18.41
N ILE A 117 10.42 7.26 -17.31
CA ILE A 117 9.67 6.98 -16.09
C ILE A 117 9.67 8.16 -15.11
N HIS A 118 8.58 8.26 -14.35
CA HIS A 118 8.39 9.29 -13.32
C HIS A 118 8.50 8.74 -11.91
N GLU A 119 8.38 7.42 -11.75
CA GLU A 119 8.53 6.72 -10.47
C GLU A 119 9.25 5.39 -10.66
N ILE A 120 10.17 5.07 -9.76
CA ILE A 120 10.63 3.70 -9.55
C ILE A 120 10.06 3.18 -8.23
N HIS A 121 9.42 2.03 -8.31
CA HIS A 121 8.76 1.36 -7.21
C HIS A 121 9.57 0.11 -6.83
N ILE A 122 10.17 0.13 -5.64
CA ILE A 122 11.01 -0.96 -5.11
C ILE A 122 10.33 -1.66 -3.94
N VAL A 123 10.05 -2.94 -4.09
CA VAL A 123 9.65 -3.85 -2.98
C VAL A 123 10.31 -5.21 -3.20
N GLY A 124 10.64 -5.94 -2.14
CA GLY A 124 11.28 -7.23 -2.29
C GLY A 124 11.07 -8.19 -1.14
N GLY A 125 11.72 -9.35 -1.23
CA GLY A 125 11.83 -10.27 -0.11
C GLY A 125 12.65 -9.68 1.05
N HIS A 126 12.38 -10.15 2.27
CA HIS A 126 13.20 -9.87 3.44
C HIS A 126 14.50 -10.67 3.36
N HIS A 127 15.51 -10.12 2.69
CA HIS A 127 16.74 -10.84 2.37
C HIS A 127 17.55 -11.20 3.63
N PRO A 128 17.97 -12.47 3.83
CA PRO A 128 18.57 -12.92 5.09
C PRO A 128 19.99 -12.36 5.36
N THR A 129 20.75 -12.09 4.30
CA THR A 129 22.20 -11.84 4.37
C THR A 129 22.62 -10.46 3.87
N TRP A 130 21.75 -9.71 3.21
CA TRP A 130 22.10 -8.36 2.78
C TRP A 130 22.38 -7.49 4.00
N PRO A 131 23.43 -6.66 4.01
CA PRO A 131 23.61 -5.65 5.04
C PRO A 131 22.57 -4.53 4.87
N PHE A 132 22.27 -3.78 5.93
CA PHE A 132 21.34 -2.64 5.83
C PHE A 132 21.85 -1.60 4.82
N GLU A 133 23.17 -1.42 4.76
CA GLU A 133 23.89 -0.53 3.86
C GLU A 133 23.60 -0.82 2.38
N TYR A 134 23.27 -2.07 2.03
CA TYR A 134 22.90 -2.42 0.65
C TYR A 134 21.60 -1.72 0.21
N TYR A 135 20.61 -1.65 1.10
CA TYR A 135 19.35 -0.95 0.83
C TYR A 135 19.56 0.56 0.74
N VAL A 136 20.47 1.12 1.54
CA VAL A 136 20.83 2.54 1.49
C VAL A 136 21.55 2.87 0.18
N GLU A 137 22.52 2.05 -0.22
CA GLU A 137 23.26 2.24 -1.46
C GLU A 137 22.38 2.10 -2.69
N MET A 138 21.42 1.16 -2.68
CA MET A 138 20.42 1.02 -3.73
C MET A 138 19.63 2.33 -3.95
N ILE A 139 19.12 2.94 -2.88
CA ILE A 139 18.38 4.20 -2.97
C ILE A 139 19.28 5.34 -3.42
N ARG A 140 20.49 5.44 -2.86
CA ARG A 140 21.46 6.48 -3.21
C ARG A 140 21.84 6.42 -4.68
N ALA A 141 22.18 5.24 -5.19
CA ALA A 141 22.60 5.05 -6.58
C ALA A 141 21.47 5.40 -7.57
N ILE A 142 20.21 5.02 -7.25
CA ILE A 142 19.03 5.41 -8.05
C ILE A 142 18.90 6.94 -8.06
N HIS A 143 18.99 7.58 -6.89
CA HIS A 143 18.85 9.02 -6.78
C HIS A 143 19.96 9.78 -7.50
N GLU A 144 21.21 9.31 -7.41
CA GLU A 144 22.35 9.90 -8.12
C GLU A 144 22.23 9.75 -9.65
N LYS A 145 21.74 8.60 -10.12
CA LYS A 145 21.52 8.36 -11.56
C LYS A 145 20.42 9.25 -12.12
N ASN A 146 19.30 9.42 -11.41
CA ASN A 146 18.23 10.33 -11.82
C ASN A 146 17.61 11.06 -10.61
N PRO A 147 18.11 12.26 -10.25
CA PRO A 147 17.63 13.01 -9.09
C PRO A 147 16.18 13.51 -9.20
N LYS A 148 15.58 13.47 -10.40
CA LYS A 148 14.19 13.88 -10.65
C LYS A 148 13.20 12.73 -10.52
N LEU A 149 13.68 11.49 -10.57
CA LEU A 149 12.85 10.29 -10.49
C LEU A 149 12.27 10.13 -9.08
N GLN A 150 10.97 9.89 -8.98
CA GLN A 150 10.37 9.59 -7.68
C GLN A 150 10.79 8.19 -7.21
N ILE A 151 11.42 8.11 -6.04
CA ILE A 151 11.77 6.84 -5.41
C ILE A 151 10.69 6.46 -4.40
N LYS A 152 9.89 5.44 -4.75
CA LYS A 152 8.90 4.81 -3.87
C LYS A 152 9.41 3.43 -3.47
N ALA A 153 9.96 3.29 -2.27
CA ALA A 153 10.62 2.06 -1.87
C ALA A 153 10.26 1.62 -0.45
N PHE A 154 10.29 0.30 -0.26
CA PHE A 154 10.18 -0.42 1.00
C PHE A 154 8.86 -0.22 1.75
N THR A 155 8.12 -1.30 1.91
CA THR A 155 6.90 -1.32 2.72
C THR A 155 7.23 -1.24 4.22
N ALA A 156 6.23 -0.99 5.05
CA ALA A 156 6.39 -1.12 6.50
C ALA A 156 6.83 -2.53 6.95
N SER A 157 6.59 -3.57 6.15
CA SER A 157 7.09 -4.92 6.43
C SER A 157 8.62 -4.98 6.35
N GLU A 158 9.21 -4.36 5.34
CA GLU A 158 10.68 -4.28 5.19
C GLU A 158 11.28 -3.40 6.30
N ILE A 159 10.70 -2.23 6.58
CA ILE A 159 11.16 -1.35 7.67
C ILE A 159 11.11 -2.07 9.04
N ASP A 160 10.06 -2.84 9.32
CA ASP A 160 9.98 -3.68 10.53
C ASP A 160 11.07 -4.77 10.55
N TYR A 161 11.33 -5.39 9.39
CA TYR A 161 12.39 -6.37 9.26
C TYR A 161 13.77 -5.77 9.55
N PHE A 162 14.02 -4.53 9.13
CA PHE A 162 15.28 -3.83 9.36
C PHE A 162 15.57 -3.69 10.87
N GLN A 163 14.54 -3.30 11.66
CA GLN A 163 14.65 -3.27 13.11
C GLN A 163 14.94 -4.65 13.69
N ARG A 164 14.23 -5.70 13.25
CA ARG A 164 14.45 -7.04 13.80
C ARG A 164 15.86 -7.56 13.50
N ARG A 165 16.34 -7.33 12.27
CA ARG A 165 17.59 -7.88 11.72
C ARG A 165 18.85 -7.13 12.14
N TRP A 166 18.83 -5.79 12.11
CA TRP A 166 20.01 -4.94 12.36
C TRP A 166 19.85 -4.00 13.55
N LYS A 167 18.71 -4.05 14.25
CA LYS A 167 18.39 -3.15 15.39
C LYS A 167 18.31 -1.66 15.03
N VAL A 168 18.18 -1.36 13.73
CA VAL A 168 17.92 -0.02 13.22
C VAL A 168 16.43 0.26 13.34
N THR A 169 16.05 1.24 14.14
CA THR A 169 14.64 1.59 14.36
C THR A 169 13.97 2.11 13.06
N PRO A 170 12.64 2.09 12.95
CA PRO A 170 11.92 2.68 11.83
C PRO A 170 12.29 4.15 11.62
N GLU A 171 12.42 4.93 12.70
CA GLU A 171 12.86 6.32 12.66
C GLU A 171 14.27 6.46 12.06
N GLU A 172 15.23 5.67 12.53
CA GLU A 172 16.62 5.71 12.04
C GLU A 172 16.71 5.26 10.58
N SER A 173 16.09 4.13 10.24
CA SER A 173 16.13 3.59 8.88
C SER A 173 15.47 4.54 7.89
N LEU A 174 14.29 5.08 8.20
CA LEU A 174 13.62 6.06 7.33
C LEU A 174 14.41 7.37 7.23
N ALA A 175 15.11 7.81 8.28
CA ALA A 175 15.94 9.00 8.22
C ALA A 175 17.12 8.80 7.25
N ILE A 176 17.83 7.66 7.38
CA ILE A 176 18.96 7.30 6.51
C ILE A 176 18.50 7.11 5.06
N LEU A 177 17.39 6.42 4.84
CA LEU A 177 16.84 6.20 3.50
C LEU A 177 16.36 7.50 2.85
N LYS A 178 15.74 8.39 3.63
CA LYS A 178 15.32 9.72 3.16
C LYS A 178 16.53 10.58 2.78
N GLU A 179 17.60 10.55 3.57
CA GLU A 179 18.86 11.22 3.22
C GLU A 179 19.48 10.65 1.94
N ALA A 180 19.36 9.34 1.72
CA ALA A 180 19.81 8.69 0.48
C ALA A 180 18.96 9.01 -0.75
N GLY A 181 17.74 9.55 -0.59
CA GLY A 181 16.87 9.94 -1.70
C GLY A 181 15.46 9.34 -1.69
N LEU A 182 15.09 8.55 -0.66
CA LEU A 182 13.73 8.02 -0.53
C LEU A 182 12.70 9.16 -0.39
N GLN A 183 11.63 9.10 -1.20
CA GLN A 183 10.60 10.13 -1.20
C GLN A 183 9.24 9.65 -0.71
N SER A 184 8.91 8.36 -0.87
CA SER A 184 7.61 7.81 -0.47
C SER A 184 7.69 6.31 -0.17
N MET A 185 6.75 5.79 0.60
CA MET A 185 6.63 4.35 0.83
C MET A 185 5.41 3.76 0.11
N PRO A 186 5.53 2.57 -0.49
CA PRO A 186 4.38 1.83 -0.99
C PRO A 186 3.51 1.30 0.15
N GLY A 187 2.25 0.98 -0.16
CA GLY A 187 1.26 0.53 0.83
C GLY A 187 1.18 -0.98 1.03
N GLY A 188 2.08 -1.74 0.41
CA GLY A 188 2.11 -3.20 0.52
C GLY A 188 2.38 -3.68 1.95
N GLY A 189 2.20 -4.97 2.17
CA GLY A 189 2.53 -5.60 3.44
C GLY A 189 1.46 -5.54 4.52
N ALA A 190 0.37 -4.80 4.30
CA ALA A 190 -0.80 -4.76 5.18
C ALA A 190 -1.65 -6.03 5.03
N GLU A 191 -1.88 -6.45 3.78
CA GLU A 191 -2.69 -7.61 3.39
C GLU A 191 -4.15 -7.46 3.89
N VAL A 192 -4.54 -8.17 4.95
CA VAL A 192 -5.77 -7.91 5.73
C VAL A 192 -5.33 -7.79 7.18
N PHE A 193 -5.78 -6.79 7.95
CA PHE A 193 -5.26 -6.59 9.32
C PHE A 193 -5.79 -7.61 10.35
N SER A 194 -6.79 -8.41 9.98
CA SER A 194 -7.35 -9.46 10.83
C SER A 194 -6.27 -10.38 11.41
N PRO A 195 -6.19 -10.51 12.75
CA PRO A 195 -5.28 -11.45 13.41
C PRO A 195 -5.49 -12.91 12.97
N ARG A 196 -6.74 -13.27 12.65
CA ARG A 196 -7.09 -14.62 12.16
C ARG A 196 -6.44 -14.87 10.81
N VAL A 197 -6.59 -13.94 9.87
CA VAL A 197 -6.01 -14.03 8.52
C VAL A 197 -4.48 -14.01 8.61
N HIS A 198 -3.89 -13.11 9.40
CA HIS A 198 -2.44 -13.04 9.63
C HIS A 198 -1.86 -14.36 10.14
N LYS A 199 -2.49 -14.96 11.15
CA LYS A 199 -2.04 -16.25 11.71
C LYS A 199 -2.03 -17.37 10.67
N ILE A 200 -2.97 -17.35 9.72
CA ILE A 200 -3.12 -18.41 8.72
C ILE A 200 -2.17 -18.20 7.52
N LEU A 201 -2.00 -16.96 7.06
CA LEU A 201 -1.34 -16.64 5.79
C LEU A 201 0.06 -16.02 5.94
N LEU A 202 0.34 -15.33 7.05
CA LEU A 202 1.47 -14.39 7.20
C LEU A 202 2.29 -14.59 8.49
N PRO A 203 2.63 -15.82 8.89
CA PRO A 203 3.33 -16.03 10.15
C PRO A 203 4.68 -15.29 10.16
N GLY A 204 4.88 -14.43 11.18
CA GLY A 204 6.13 -13.69 11.39
C GLY A 204 6.25 -12.36 10.63
N LYS A 205 5.24 -11.97 9.83
CA LYS A 205 5.12 -10.61 9.27
C LYS A 205 4.65 -9.62 10.35
N ALA A 206 4.90 -8.33 10.16
CA ALA A 206 4.34 -7.29 11.01
C ALA A 206 2.80 -7.34 11.01
N ASN A 207 2.17 -7.23 12.17
CA ASN A 207 0.71 -7.16 12.29
C ASN A 207 0.19 -5.75 11.94
N GLY A 208 -1.14 -5.56 11.94
CA GLY A 208 -1.77 -4.29 11.59
C GLY A 208 -1.32 -3.11 12.44
N ASP A 209 -1.27 -3.26 13.76
CA ASP A 209 -0.80 -2.20 14.67
C ASP A 209 0.62 -1.77 14.33
N ARG A 210 1.52 -2.75 14.14
CA ARG A 210 2.92 -2.47 13.83
C ARG A 210 3.09 -1.82 12.47
N TRP A 211 2.33 -2.27 11.48
CA TRP A 211 2.29 -1.66 10.15
C TRP A 211 1.84 -0.19 10.25
N ALA A 212 0.75 0.07 10.98
CA ALA A 212 0.21 1.42 11.17
C ALA A 212 1.17 2.35 11.92
N ASP A 213 1.87 1.84 12.95
CA ASP A 213 2.87 2.60 13.71
C ASP A 213 4.02 3.07 12.81
N ILE A 214 4.51 2.21 11.91
CA ILE A 214 5.58 2.56 10.97
C ILE A 214 5.10 3.63 9.97
N HIS A 215 3.89 3.49 9.43
CA HIS A 215 3.32 4.52 8.56
C HIS A 215 3.14 5.86 9.29
N LYS A 216 2.74 5.84 10.57
CA LYS A 216 2.63 7.04 11.42
C LYS A 216 3.99 7.71 11.63
N ILE A 217 5.06 6.93 11.80
CA ILE A 217 6.44 7.44 11.89
C ILE A 217 6.82 8.11 10.56
N ALA A 218 6.61 7.43 9.43
CA ALA A 218 6.87 7.98 8.10
C ALA A 218 6.15 9.32 7.87
N HIS A 219 4.86 9.40 8.23
CA HIS A 219 4.06 10.64 8.10
C HIS A 219 4.59 11.78 8.96
N ARG A 220 5.01 11.51 10.21
CA ARG A 220 5.64 12.52 11.08
C ARG A 220 6.95 13.05 10.51
N MET A 221 7.64 12.24 9.72
CA MET A 221 8.87 12.62 9.01
C MET A 221 8.59 13.26 7.64
N GLY A 222 7.32 13.46 7.27
CA GLY A 222 6.92 14.04 5.99
C GLY A 222 7.08 13.10 4.80
N ILE A 223 7.14 11.78 5.02
CA ILE A 223 7.20 10.77 3.97
C ILE A 223 5.77 10.31 3.67
N PRO A 224 5.20 10.61 2.49
CA PRO A 224 3.89 10.12 2.09
C PRO A 224 3.90 8.61 1.85
N THR A 225 2.76 7.97 2.09
CA THR A 225 2.59 6.52 1.94
C THR A 225 1.22 6.15 1.38
N ASN A 226 1.08 4.92 0.88
CA ASN A 226 -0.21 4.32 0.54
C ASN A 226 -0.62 3.25 1.57
N CYS A 227 -1.83 2.67 1.43
CA CYS A 227 -2.28 1.47 2.11
C CYS A 227 -2.91 0.52 1.09
N THR A 228 -2.82 -0.79 1.30
CA THR A 228 -3.39 -1.81 0.40
C THR A 228 -4.18 -2.84 1.19
N LEU A 229 -5.24 -3.37 0.56
CA LEU A 229 -6.03 -4.49 1.05
C LEU A 229 -5.94 -5.62 0.03
N LEU A 230 -5.38 -6.77 0.41
CA LEU A 230 -5.49 -8.00 -0.37
C LEU A 230 -6.83 -8.65 -0.05
N TYR A 231 -7.68 -8.85 -1.06
CA TYR A 231 -9.02 -9.41 -0.89
C TYR A 231 -9.35 -10.48 -1.92
N GLY A 232 -10.38 -11.26 -1.64
CA GLY A 232 -10.83 -12.38 -2.47
C GLY A 232 -10.26 -13.73 -2.05
N HIS A 233 -9.89 -13.90 -0.78
CA HIS A 233 -9.38 -15.16 -0.24
C HIS A 233 -10.21 -15.66 0.96
N ILE A 234 -9.59 -15.89 2.12
CA ILE A 234 -10.23 -16.50 3.30
C ILE A 234 -10.88 -15.50 4.28
N GLU A 235 -10.80 -14.21 3.99
CA GLU A 235 -11.27 -13.10 4.83
C GLU A 235 -12.79 -12.92 4.71
N THR A 236 -13.41 -12.45 5.78
CA THR A 236 -14.85 -12.10 5.76
C THR A 236 -15.06 -10.64 5.34
N PHE A 237 -16.31 -10.27 5.01
CA PHE A 237 -16.63 -8.87 4.73
C PHE A 237 -16.40 -7.96 5.94
N GLU A 238 -16.66 -8.45 7.15
CA GLU A 238 -16.36 -7.73 8.39
C GLU A 238 -14.86 -7.45 8.53
N GLU A 239 -13.99 -8.41 8.19
CA GLU A 239 -12.54 -8.23 8.25
C GLU A 239 -12.01 -7.29 7.16
N ARG A 240 -12.66 -7.24 5.98
CA ARG A 240 -12.37 -6.22 4.97
C ARG A 240 -12.74 -4.83 5.46
N VAL A 241 -13.90 -4.71 6.09
CA VAL A 241 -14.39 -3.43 6.61
C VAL A 241 -13.59 -2.95 7.82
N ASP A 242 -13.17 -3.86 8.70
CA ASP A 242 -12.26 -3.55 9.82
C ASP A 242 -10.90 -3.02 9.34
N HIS A 243 -10.45 -3.45 8.17
CA HIS A 243 -9.24 -2.94 7.55
C HIS A 243 -9.39 -1.51 6.97
N LEU A 244 -10.58 -1.13 6.51
CA LEU A 244 -10.88 0.15 5.83
C LEU A 244 -11.09 1.32 6.82
#